data_AF-A0A8J3UTE9-F1
#
_entry.id   AF-A0A8J3UTE9-F1
#
_cell.length_a   1.000
_cell.length_b   1.000
_cell.length_c   1.000
_cell.angle_alpha   90.00
_cell.angle_beta   90.00
_cell.angle_gamma   90.00
#
_symmetry.space_group_name_H-M   'P 1'
#
loop_
_entity.id
_entity.type
_entity.pdbx_description
1 polymer ?
#
loop_
_entity_poly.entity_id
_entity_poly.type
_entity_poly.pdbx_seq_one_letter_code
_entity_poly.pdbx_strand_id
1 'polypeptide(L)'
;MSNLGPTELIIIAVVVLLLFGAKRLPDTARALGQSLRLFKKETSNMKDDVEAPTVVTTQAEPVAPQQVTAATPSVEDRLRLLEEENRRLKAASEPTVNGAPAAQSQNDQRSS
;
A
#
# COMPACT_ATOMS: atom_id res chain seq x y z
N MET A 1 9.52 -35.70 -39.23
CA MET A 1 10.48 -35.10 -38.28
C MET A 1 10.16 -33.61 -38.21
N SER A 2 9.47 -33.20 -37.14
CA SER A 2 8.97 -31.82 -37.00
C SER A 2 10.13 -30.90 -36.65
N ASN A 3 10.69 -30.24 -37.67
CA ASN A 3 11.75 -29.26 -37.50
C ASN A 3 11.14 -27.93 -37.02
N LEU A 4 10.63 -27.90 -35.79
CA LEU A 4 10.30 -26.65 -35.10
C LEU A 4 11.60 -25.95 -34.75
N GLY A 5 12.22 -25.38 -35.77
CA GLY A 5 13.47 -24.66 -35.66
C GLY A 5 13.25 -23.23 -35.17
N PRO A 6 14.34 -22.52 -34.86
CA PRO A 6 14.29 -21.10 -34.54
C PRO A 6 13.54 -20.27 -35.59
N THR A 7 13.64 -20.66 -36.86
CA THR A 7 12.96 -20.01 -37.99
C THR A 7 11.43 -20.09 -37.88
N GLU A 8 10.86 -21.27 -37.59
CA GLU A 8 9.41 -21.43 -37.39
C GLU A 8 8.90 -20.58 -36.22
N LEU A 9 9.65 -20.56 -35.10
CA LEU A 9 9.28 -19.74 -33.95
C LEU A 9 9.29 -18.24 -34.26
N ILE A 10 10.25 -17.76 -35.06
CA ILE A 10 10.28 -16.36 -35.49
C ILE A 10 9.04 -16.05 -36.33
N ILE A 11 8.65 -16.92 -37.26
CA ILE A 11 7.46 -16.72 -38.11
C ILE A 11 6.20 -16.62 -37.22
N ILE A 12 6.03 -17.53 -36.27
CA ILE A 12 4.89 -17.50 -35.35
C ILE A 12 4.91 -16.23 -34.50
N ALA A 13 6.08 -15.84 -33.96
CA ALA A 13 6.22 -14.61 -33.19
C ALA A 13 5.85 -13.38 -34.02
N VAL A 14 6.24 -13.32 -35.29
CA VAL A 14 5.86 -12.23 -36.21
C VAL A 14 4.35 -12.19 -36.40
N VAL A 15 3.68 -13.33 -36.63
CA VAL A 15 2.21 -13.38 -36.76
C VAL A 15 1.53 -12.87 -35.49
N VAL A 16 1.96 -13.32 -34.31
CA VAL A 16 1.43 -12.85 -33.02
C VAL A 16 1.68 -11.35 -32.83
N LEU A 17 2.86 -10.85 -33.18
CA LEU A 17 3.20 -9.42 -33.11
C LEU A 17 2.34 -8.58 -34.06
N LEU A 18 1.93 -9.11 -35.21
CA LEU A 18 1.01 -8.41 -36.12
C LEU A 18 -0.43 -8.35 -35.57
N LEU A 19 -0.90 -9.43 -34.94
CA LEU A 19 -2.25 -9.50 -34.37
C LEU A 19 -2.39 -8.66 -33.09
N PHE A 20 -1.42 -8.75 -32.19
CA PHE A 20 -1.46 -8.10 -30.89
C PHE A 20 -0.70 -6.76 -30.84
N GLY A 21 0.30 -6.58 -31.71
CA GLY A 21 1.18 -5.41 -31.71
C GLY A 21 2.43 -5.60 -30.85
N ALA A 22 3.57 -5.06 -31.31
CA ALA A 22 4.86 -5.18 -30.64
C ALA A 22 4.91 -4.59 -29.22
N LYS A 23 4.02 -3.64 -28.89
CA LYS A 23 3.93 -3.04 -27.56
C LYS A 23 3.05 -3.84 -26.59
N ARG A 24 2.08 -4.61 -27.08
CA ARG A 24 1.11 -5.34 -26.23
C ARG A 24 1.63 -6.69 -25.76
N LEU A 25 2.40 -7.40 -26.59
CA LEU A 25 3.01 -8.68 -26.20
C LEU A 25 3.87 -8.57 -24.93
N PRO A 26 4.85 -7.64 -24.84
CA PRO A 26 5.68 -7.52 -23.63
C PRO A 26 4.88 -7.00 -22.42
N ASP A 27 3.87 -6.16 -22.64
CA ASP A 27 3.02 -5.62 -21.58
C ASP A 27 2.16 -6.71 -20.94
N THR A 28 1.43 -7.47 -21.77
CA THR A 28 0.64 -8.63 -21.34
C THR A 28 1.51 -9.71 -20.69
N ALA A 29 2.68 -10.00 -21.26
CA ALA A 29 3.62 -10.97 -20.69
C ALA A 29 4.14 -10.52 -19.31
N ARG A 30 4.42 -9.23 -19.11
CA ARG A 30 4.84 -8.67 -17.80
C ARG A 30 3.73 -8.79 -16.77
N ALA A 31 2.50 -8.41 -17.10
CA ALA A 31 1.36 -8.51 -16.21
C ALA A 31 1.06 -9.98 -15.81
N LEU A 32 1.05 -10.90 -16.78
CA LEU A 32 0.90 -12.34 -16.53
C LEU A 32 2.06 -12.90 -15.72
N GLY A 33 3.30 -12.51 -16.02
CA GLY A 33 4.49 -12.94 -15.30
C GLY A 33 4.48 -12.49 -13.84
N GLN A 34 4.00 -11.29 -13.55
CA GLN A 34 3.85 -10.79 -12.18
C GLN A 34 2.81 -11.60 -11.39
N SER A 35 1.66 -11.89 -12.00
CA SER A 35 0.62 -12.76 -11.41
C SER A 35 1.14 -14.17 -11.15
N LEU A 36 1.81 -14.79 -12.14
CA LEU A 36 2.42 -16.11 -12.00
C LEU A 36 3.52 -16.13 -10.95
N ARG A 37 4.33 -15.07 -10.82
CA ARG A 37 5.38 -14.96 -9.80
C ARG A 37 4.79 -14.90 -8.40
N LEU A 38 3.71 -14.15 -8.19
CA LEU A 38 3.05 -14.07 -6.90
C LEU A 38 2.38 -15.41 -6.56
N PHE A 39 1.64 -15.99 -7.50
CA PHE A 39 1.05 -17.32 -7.34
C PHE A 39 2.12 -18.38 -7.03
N LYS A 40 3.27 -18.33 -7.70
CA LYS A 40 4.40 -19.24 -7.45
C LYS A 40 4.96 -19.06 -6.06
N LYS A 41 5.12 -17.83 -5.56
CA LYS A 41 5.58 -17.53 -4.20
C LYS A 41 4.61 -18.07 -3.17
N GLU A 42 3.33 -17.69 -3.24
CA GLU A 42 2.29 -18.20 -2.33
C GLU A 42 2.24 -19.73 -2.35
N THR A 43 2.29 -20.33 -3.53
CA THR A 43 2.32 -21.79 -3.69
C THR A 43 3.62 -22.43 -3.18
N SER A 44 4.77 -21.76 -3.28
CA SER A 44 6.06 -22.24 -2.75
C SER A 44 6.05 -22.16 -1.23
N ASN A 45 5.61 -21.05 -0.65
CA ASN A 45 5.44 -20.88 0.79
C ASN A 45 4.52 -21.95 1.41
N MET A 46 3.52 -22.44 0.66
CA MET A 46 2.70 -23.59 1.08
C MET A 46 3.43 -24.94 1.03
N LYS A 47 4.44 -25.09 0.16
CA LYS A 47 5.33 -26.27 0.13
C LYS A 47 6.51 -26.15 1.10
N ASP A 48 6.93 -24.94 1.39
CA ASP A 48 8.23 -24.59 1.98
C ASP A 48 8.06 -23.87 3.34
N ASP A 49 7.09 -24.27 4.19
CA ASP A 49 6.90 -23.74 5.55
C ASP A 49 8.04 -24.13 6.54
N VAL A 50 9.27 -24.12 6.05
CA VAL A 50 10.53 -24.10 6.79
C VAL A 50 11.51 -23.23 5.96
N GLU A 51 11.61 -21.93 6.30
CA GLU A 51 12.67 -20.94 5.95
C GLU A 51 12.23 -19.61 5.29
N ALA A 52 12.26 -18.56 6.12
CA ALA A 52 12.45 -17.10 5.95
C ALA A 52 11.99 -16.31 4.69
N PRO A 53 11.46 -15.06 4.87
CA PRO A 53 10.81 -14.29 3.81
C PRO A 53 11.81 -13.60 2.87
N THR A 54 11.70 -13.86 1.57
CA THR A 54 12.41 -13.09 0.54
C THR A 54 11.56 -11.89 0.09
N VAL A 55 11.85 -10.72 0.67
CA VAL A 55 11.49 -9.41 0.10
C VAL A 55 12.17 -9.27 -1.26
N VAL A 56 11.40 -9.37 -2.35
CA VAL A 56 11.91 -8.99 -3.68
C VAL A 56 11.11 -7.82 -4.22
N THR A 57 11.79 -6.68 -4.18
CA THR A 57 11.50 -5.39 -4.79
C THR A 57 10.93 -5.49 -6.22
N THR A 58 9.89 -4.69 -6.48
CA THR A 58 9.43 -4.33 -7.82
C THR A 58 10.25 -3.12 -8.26
N GLN A 59 11.27 -3.34 -9.09
CA GLN A 59 11.90 -2.28 -9.89
C GLN A 59 11.45 -2.44 -11.34
N ALA A 60 10.59 -1.53 -11.80
CA ALA A 60 10.51 -1.03 -13.18
C ALA A 60 9.54 0.16 -13.27
N GLU A 61 9.85 1.23 -12.54
CA GLU A 61 9.46 2.59 -12.93
C GLU A 61 10.66 3.50 -12.62
N PRO A 62 11.21 4.26 -13.58
CA PRO A 62 12.09 5.36 -13.27
C PRO A 62 11.22 6.48 -12.72
N VAL A 63 10.80 6.33 -11.45
CA VAL A 63 10.48 7.48 -10.63
C VAL A 63 11.79 8.23 -10.44
N ALA A 64 11.98 9.28 -11.25
CA ALA A 64 12.81 10.39 -10.83
C ALA A 64 12.37 10.75 -9.40
N PRO A 65 13.29 10.91 -8.44
CA PRO A 65 12.95 11.43 -7.12
C PRO A 65 12.58 12.91 -7.26
N GLN A 66 11.41 13.19 -7.82
CA GLN A 66 10.74 14.48 -7.68
C GLN A 66 9.82 14.35 -6.46
N GLN A 67 10.42 14.70 -5.33
CA GLN A 67 9.79 15.44 -4.24
C GLN A 67 8.70 14.72 -3.45
N VAL A 68 9.15 13.93 -2.47
CA VAL A 68 8.56 14.05 -1.13
C VAL A 68 9.01 15.41 -0.58
N THR A 69 8.38 16.49 -1.02
CA THR A 69 8.57 17.84 -0.47
C THR A 69 7.23 18.57 -0.55
N ALA A 70 6.31 18.20 0.34
CA ALA A 70 5.37 19.12 0.97
C ALA A 70 4.49 18.33 1.96
N ALA A 71 4.82 18.48 3.25
CA ALA A 71 3.92 18.25 4.37
C ALA A 71 3.43 16.82 4.67
N THR A 72 4.34 15.82 4.68
CA THR A 72 4.10 14.69 5.59
C THR A 72 4.42 15.20 7.00
N PRO A 73 3.43 15.36 7.90
CA PRO A 73 3.70 15.81 9.27
C PRO A 73 4.70 14.86 9.91
N SER A 74 5.64 15.41 10.68
CA SER A 74 6.69 14.62 11.33
C SER A 74 6.05 13.49 12.12
N VAL A 75 6.74 12.34 12.23
CA VAL A 75 6.20 11.17 12.93
C VAL A 75 5.76 11.56 14.35
N GLU A 76 6.49 12.48 14.98
CA GLU A 76 6.22 13.10 16.27
C GLU A 76 4.89 13.88 16.31
N ASP A 77 4.56 14.62 15.23
CA ASP A 77 3.28 15.34 15.12
C ASP A 77 2.11 14.37 15.00
N ARG A 78 2.31 13.26 14.27
CA ARG A 78 1.31 12.19 14.17
C ARG A 78 1.13 11.45 15.49
N LEU A 79 2.21 11.20 16.23
CA LEU A 79 2.11 10.63 17.58
C LEU A 79 1.31 11.55 18.50
N ARG A 80 1.56 12.87 18.47
CA ARG A 80 0.80 13.85 19.27
C ARG A 80 -0.69 13.85 18.94
N LEU A 81 -1.04 13.85 17.67
CA LEU A 81 -2.44 13.84 17.22
C LEU A 81 -3.18 12.56 17.64
N LEU A 82 -2.53 11.40 17.52
CA LEU A 82 -3.11 10.12 17.95
C LEU A 82 -3.30 10.02 19.46
N GLU A 83 -2.43 10.67 20.24
CA GLU A 83 -2.49 10.69 21.70
C GLU A 83 -3.58 11.65 22.22
N GLU A 84 -3.80 12.77 21.53
CA GLU A 84 -4.94 13.65 21.75
C GLU A 84 -6.27 12.98 21.38
N GLU A 85 -6.33 12.26 20.25
CA GLU A 85 -7.53 11.54 19.84
C GLU A 85 -7.89 10.45 20.85
N ASN A 86 -6.91 9.64 21.28
CA ASN A 86 -7.13 8.62 22.31
C ASN A 86 -7.58 9.23 23.64
N ARG A 87 -7.03 10.38 24.05
CA ARG A 87 -7.50 11.09 25.25
C ARG A 87 -8.94 11.56 25.14
N ARG A 88 -9.35 12.06 23.97
CA ARG A 88 -10.75 12.49 23.72
C ARG A 88 -11.71 11.31 23.70
N LEU A 89 -11.32 10.22 23.05
CA LEU A 89 -12.08 8.97 23.04
C LEU A 89 -12.24 8.43 24.47
N LYS A 90 -11.17 8.48 25.28
CA LYS A 90 -11.19 8.01 26.67
C LYS A 90 -12.05 8.90 27.57
N ALA A 91 -11.98 10.23 27.44
CA ALA A 91 -12.81 11.18 28.19
C ALA A 91 -14.29 11.14 27.77
N ALA A 92 -14.59 10.88 26.50
CA ALA A 92 -15.96 10.66 26.02
C ALA A 92 -16.52 9.28 26.41
N SER A 93 -15.63 8.33 26.73
CA SER A 93 -15.98 6.99 27.20
C SER A 93 -16.02 6.87 28.72
N GLU A 94 -15.59 7.91 29.47
CA GLU A 94 -15.85 7.99 30.90
C GLU A 94 -17.34 8.27 31.09
N PRO A 95 -18.11 7.30 31.64
CA PRO A 95 -19.51 7.54 31.92
C PRO A 95 -19.57 8.62 33.00
N THR A 96 -20.25 9.72 32.72
CA THR A 96 -20.64 10.68 33.77
C THR A 96 -21.60 9.96 34.73
N VAL A 97 -21.03 9.21 35.68
CA VAL A 97 -21.68 8.69 36.87
C VAL A 97 -21.10 9.50 38.02
N ASN A 98 -21.92 10.44 38.49
CA ASN A 98 -21.78 11.33 39.66
C ASN A 98 -21.65 12.82 39.31
N GLY A 99 -22.53 13.57 39.96
CA GLY A 99 -22.90 14.95 39.64
C GLY A 99 -21.81 15.99 39.86
N ALA A 100 -22.09 17.16 39.27
CA ALA A 100 -21.63 18.50 39.60
C ALA A 100 -20.15 18.68 40.02
N PRO A 101 -19.48 19.66 39.40
CA PRO A 101 -19.59 20.97 40.03
C PRO A 101 -19.94 22.04 39.00
N ALA A 102 -21.15 22.59 39.14
CA ALA A 102 -21.43 23.94 38.68
C ALA A 102 -20.64 24.92 39.54
N ALA A 103 -19.35 25.07 39.26
CA ALA A 103 -18.52 26.17 39.74
C ALA A 103 -18.33 27.16 38.59
N GLN A 104 -19.46 27.68 38.09
CA GLN A 104 -19.51 28.85 37.21
C GLN A 104 -20.63 29.74 37.70
N SER A 105 -20.28 30.71 38.54
CA SER A 105 -20.83 32.07 38.54
C SER A 105 -20.27 32.81 39.76
N GLN A 106 -18.97 33.04 39.74
CA GLN A 106 -18.29 33.93 40.67
C GLN A 106 -17.86 35.18 39.90
N ASN A 107 -18.77 35.82 39.17
CA ASN A 107 -18.47 37.10 38.51
C ASN A 107 -19.72 37.79 37.94
N ASP A 108 -20.71 38.19 38.74
CA ASP A 108 -21.76 39.10 38.20
C ASP A 108 -22.52 40.02 39.20
N GLN A 109 -22.33 39.94 40.53
CA GLN A 109 -23.03 40.87 41.45
C GLN A 109 -22.11 41.80 42.23
N ARG A 110 -21.15 42.37 41.48
CA ARG A 110 -20.62 43.70 41.73
C ARG A 110 -21.71 44.68 41.25
N SER A 111 -22.17 45.58 42.12
CA SER A 111 -23.10 46.72 41.85
C SER A 111 -24.57 46.45 42.19
N SER A 112 -25.00 46.74 43.43
CA SER A 112 -25.70 47.99 43.81
C SER A 112 -26.32 47.88 45.21
#